data_AF-A0A7J9RFM1-F1
#
_entry.id   AF-A0A7J9RFM1-F1
#
_cell.length_a   1.000
_cell.length_b   1.000
_cell.length_c   1.000
_cell.angle_alpha   90.00
_cell.angle_beta   90.00
_cell.angle_gamma   90.00
#
_symmetry.space_group_name_H-M   'P 1'
#
loop_
_entity.id
_entity.type
_entity.pdbx_description
1 polymer ?
#
loop_
_entity_poly.entity_id
_entity_poly.type
_entity_poly.pdbx_seq_one_letter_code
_entity_poly.pdbx_strand_id
1 'polypeptide(L)'
;MEPQNRPEQIVIQPQQNLQGEVQYTNTVQQPQIVYIDLKYNPENNFRYWSYGVIAIGIAIYMLGVFTSGEIHGEPGNGLGMIIGNSVCCLSFSIAFFLDAAFYKGKSEWQTSTGQSSTGSIVGMVFDIIFGIIALFYAVFLLILIGEI
;
A
#
# COMPACT_ATOMS: atom_id res chain seq x y z
N MET A 1 -20.78 36.26 -6.26
CA MET A 1 -19.46 36.17 -5.62
C MET A 1 -19.67 35.43 -4.31
N GLU A 2 -19.43 34.12 -4.29
CA GLU A 2 -19.61 33.27 -3.12
C GLU A 2 -18.48 33.49 -2.10
N PRO A 3 -18.79 33.60 -0.79
CA PRO A 3 -17.75 33.67 0.23
C PRO A 3 -17.14 32.28 0.48
N GLN A 4 -15.82 32.24 0.35
CA GLN A 4 -14.97 31.06 0.52
C GLN A 4 -15.00 30.56 1.97
N ASN A 5 -15.57 29.37 2.15
CA ASN A 5 -15.69 28.66 3.42
C ASN A 5 -14.28 28.24 3.92
N ARG A 6 -13.83 28.82 5.04
CA ARG A 6 -12.51 28.59 5.64
C ARG A 6 -12.66 27.47 6.69
N PRO A 7 -11.85 26.40 6.66
CA PRO A 7 -12.01 25.30 7.62
C PRO A 7 -11.70 25.76 9.05
N GLU A 8 -12.58 25.40 9.99
CA GLU A 8 -12.49 25.75 11.42
C GLU A 8 -11.22 25.15 12.07
N GLN A 9 -10.52 25.99 12.84
CA GLN A 9 -9.32 25.62 13.59
C GLN A 9 -9.71 24.97 14.92
N ILE A 10 -9.38 23.70 15.10
CA ILE A 10 -9.52 23.01 16.40
C ILE A 10 -8.27 23.31 17.23
N VAL A 11 -8.42 24.16 18.24
CA VAL A 11 -7.37 24.47 19.22
C VAL A 11 -7.46 23.45 20.36
N ILE A 12 -6.49 22.53 20.45
CA ILE A 12 -6.39 21.59 21.57
C ILE A 12 -5.61 22.28 22.70
N GLN A 13 -6.28 22.65 23.79
CA GLN A 13 -5.60 23.12 25.02
C GLN A 13 -5.17 21.91 25.87
N PRO A 14 -3.89 21.79 26.25
CA PRO A 14 -3.49 20.80 27.25
C PRO A 14 -3.90 21.29 28.66
N GLN A 15 -4.74 20.50 29.34
CA GLN A 15 -5.10 20.73 30.74
C GLN A 15 -3.92 20.34 31.64
N GLN A 16 -3.10 21.30 32.05
CA GLN A 16 -2.05 21.08 33.06
C GLN A 16 -2.57 21.43 34.46
N ASN A 17 -2.68 20.41 35.30
CA ASN A 17 -2.87 20.53 36.74
C ASN A 17 -1.49 20.73 37.39
N LEU A 18 -1.22 21.90 37.97
CA LEU A 18 0.07 22.26 38.58
C LEU A 18 -0.13 22.96 39.93
N GLN A 19 0.26 22.29 41.01
CA GLN A 19 0.60 22.88 42.31
C GLN A 19 2.13 22.89 42.41
N GLY A 20 2.75 24.06 42.54
CA GLY A 20 4.17 24.19 42.93
C GLY A 20 4.98 25.24 42.17
N GLU A 21 5.13 26.40 42.81
CA GLU A 21 6.25 27.35 42.77
C GLU A 21 6.71 27.98 41.43
N VAL A 22 6.54 29.30 41.38
CA VAL A 22 6.78 30.19 40.23
C VAL A 22 8.21 30.75 40.25
N GLN A 23 9.08 30.28 39.35
CA GLN A 23 10.24 31.02 38.87
C GLN A 23 9.97 31.53 37.46
N TYR A 24 9.75 32.85 37.36
CA TYR A 24 9.49 33.55 36.11
C TYR A 24 10.79 33.69 35.29
N THR A 25 11.05 32.73 34.40
CA THR A 25 11.83 32.98 33.19
C THR A 25 10.84 33.12 32.03
N ASN A 26 10.54 34.36 31.65
CA ASN A 26 9.62 34.67 30.57
C ASN A 26 10.35 34.52 29.23
N THR A 27 10.70 33.29 28.87
CA THR A 27 10.91 32.97 27.46
C THR A 27 9.54 32.72 26.87
N VAL A 28 8.97 33.75 26.22
CA VAL A 28 7.84 33.59 25.30
C VAL A 28 8.33 32.67 24.19
N GLN A 29 8.20 31.36 24.38
CA GLN A 29 8.37 30.39 23.31
C GLN A 29 7.23 30.69 22.33
N GLN A 30 7.56 31.40 21.26
CA GLN A 30 6.64 31.54 20.14
C GLN A 30 6.17 30.12 19.78
N PRO A 31 4.85 29.85 19.75
CA PRO A 31 4.35 28.55 19.33
C PRO A 31 4.93 28.31 17.94
N GLN A 32 5.79 27.30 17.85
CA GLN A 32 6.43 26.94 16.60
C GLN A 32 5.32 26.37 15.73
N ILE A 33 4.79 27.19 14.82
CA ILE A 33 3.76 26.77 13.88
C ILE A 33 4.44 25.83 12.88
N VAL A 34 4.46 24.54 13.22
CA VAL A 34 4.95 23.51 12.30
C VAL A 34 3.86 23.28 11.27
N TYR A 35 4.10 23.70 10.04
CA TYR A 35 3.25 23.39 8.90
C TYR A 35 3.39 21.90 8.60
N ILE A 36 2.44 21.10 9.08
CA ILE A 36 2.35 19.70 8.71
C ILE A 36 1.72 19.66 7.32
N ASP A 37 2.44 19.12 6.33
CA ASP A 37 1.84 18.84 5.02
C ASP A 37 0.71 17.82 5.23
N LEU A 38 -0.53 18.16 4.85
CA LEU A 38 -1.70 17.30 4.96
C LEU A 38 -1.78 16.25 3.83
N LYS A 39 -0.77 16.16 2.97
CA LYS A 39 -0.70 15.16 1.92
C LYS A 39 0.39 14.14 2.22
N TYR A 40 0.00 12.86 2.29
CA TYR A 40 0.94 11.76 2.40
C TYR A 40 1.85 11.70 1.16
N ASN A 41 3.17 11.89 1.36
CA ASN A 41 4.18 11.85 0.32
C ASN A 41 5.42 11.07 0.82
N PRO A 42 5.42 9.73 0.73
CA PRO A 42 6.53 8.93 1.23
C PRO A 42 7.77 9.06 0.33
N GLU A 43 8.96 9.01 0.92
CA GLU A 43 10.24 9.00 0.17
C GLU A 43 10.34 7.80 -0.78
N ASN A 44 9.90 6.62 -0.31
CA ASN A 44 9.77 5.44 -1.14
C ASN A 44 8.30 5.06 -1.27
N ASN A 45 7.77 5.22 -2.48
CA ASN A 45 6.35 5.00 -2.74
C ASN A 45 6.10 3.58 -3.23
N PHE A 46 5.83 2.67 -2.28
CA PHE A 46 5.52 1.26 -2.56
C PHE A 46 4.32 1.06 -3.50
N ARG A 47 3.43 2.05 -3.64
CA ARG A 47 2.34 2.04 -4.63
C ARG A 47 2.87 1.93 -6.06
N TYR A 48 3.92 2.67 -6.38
CA TYR A 48 4.53 2.60 -7.71
C TYR A 48 5.26 1.28 -7.93
N TRP A 49 5.92 0.75 -6.90
CA TRP A 49 6.52 -0.58 -6.97
C TRP A 49 5.47 -1.68 -7.19
N SER A 50 4.30 -1.59 -6.53
CA SER A 50 3.17 -2.49 -6.76
C SER A 50 2.78 -2.49 -8.25
N TYR A 51 2.59 -1.32 -8.86
CA TYR A 51 2.29 -1.22 -10.29
C TYR A 51 3.38 -1.81 -11.19
N GLY A 52 4.65 -1.61 -10.84
CA GLY A 52 5.77 -2.20 -11.57
C GLY A 52 5.75 -3.73 -11.56
N VAL A 53 5.48 -4.32 -10.39
CA VAL A 53 5.42 -5.79 -10.25
C VAL A 53 4.24 -6.38 -11.02
N ILE A 54 3.05 -5.76 -10.97
CA ILE A 54 1.88 -6.19 -11.75
C ILE A 54 2.19 -6.15 -13.25
N ALA A 55 2.80 -5.06 -13.74
CA ALA A 55 3.15 -4.92 -15.15
C ALA A 55 4.10 -6.03 -15.62
N ILE A 56 5.11 -6.38 -14.80
CA ILE A 56 6.05 -7.46 -15.10
C ILE A 56 5.33 -8.82 -15.13
N GLY A 57 4.46 -9.11 -14.16
CA GLY A 57 3.73 -10.37 -14.12
C GLY A 57 2.79 -10.56 -15.32
N ILE A 58 2.06 -9.50 -15.71
CA ILE A 58 1.22 -9.50 -16.90
C ILE A 58 2.08 -9.71 -18.15
N ALA A 59 3.24 -9.06 -18.27
CA ALA A 59 4.13 -9.24 -19.41
C ALA A 59 4.62 -10.70 -19.52
N ILE A 60 5.00 -11.33 -18.41
CA ILE A 60 5.42 -12.75 -18.37
C ILE A 60 4.26 -13.67 -18.75
N TYR A 61 3.06 -13.41 -18.24
CA TYR A 61 1.86 -14.14 -18.64
C TYR A 61 1.62 -14.06 -20.14
N MET A 62 1.64 -12.86 -20.71
CA MET A 62 1.45 -12.65 -22.16
C MET A 62 2.53 -13.35 -22.97
N LEU A 63 3.80 -13.32 -22.53
CA LEU A 63 4.87 -14.10 -23.16
C LEU A 63 4.58 -15.59 -23.13
N GLY A 64 4.07 -16.12 -22.02
CA GLY A 64 3.61 -17.50 -21.91
C GLY A 64 2.54 -17.84 -22.95
N VAL A 65 1.52 -16.99 -23.08
CA VAL A 65 0.43 -17.15 -24.06
C VAL A 65 0.95 -17.13 -25.50
N PHE A 66 1.87 -16.24 -25.84
CA PHE A 66 2.41 -16.14 -27.21
C PHE A 66 3.40 -17.28 -27.53
N THR A 67 4.10 -17.82 -26.54
CA THR A 67 5.11 -18.89 -26.73
C THR A 67 4.53 -20.30 -26.64
N SER A 68 3.37 -20.48 -25.99
CA SER A 68 2.71 -21.78 -25.88
C SER A 68 1.94 -22.21 -27.14
N GLY A 69 2.02 -21.50 -28.26
CA GLY A 69 1.61 -22.03 -29.58
C GLY A 69 0.10 -22.23 -29.82
N GLU A 70 -0.79 -21.87 -28.89
CA GLU A 70 -2.24 -22.06 -29.05
C GLU A 70 -2.86 -21.22 -30.19
N ILE A 71 -2.12 -20.26 -30.75
CA ILE A 71 -2.55 -19.42 -31.87
C ILE A 71 -2.69 -20.24 -33.17
N HIS A 72 -2.09 -21.43 -33.27
CA HIS A 72 -2.11 -22.28 -34.47
C HIS A 72 -2.74 -23.68 -34.29
N GLY A 73 -3.41 -23.97 -33.17
CA GLY A 73 -4.15 -25.22 -32.99
C GLY A 73 -3.30 -26.47 -32.78
N GLU A 74 -1.99 -26.33 -32.55
CA GLU A 74 -1.15 -27.41 -32.04
C GLU A 74 -1.21 -27.47 -30.51
N PRO A 75 -1.13 -28.66 -29.88
CA PRO A 75 -1.04 -28.79 -28.44
C PRO A 75 0.26 -28.15 -27.96
N GLY A 76 0.13 -26.89 -27.54
CA GLY A 76 1.16 -26.13 -26.89
C GLY A 76 1.79 -26.89 -25.73
N ASN A 77 3.08 -26.63 -25.49
CA ASN A 77 3.72 -27.10 -24.26
C ASN A 77 3.03 -26.41 -23.07
N GLY A 78 2.07 -27.11 -22.43
CA GLY A 78 1.24 -26.59 -21.35
C GLY A 78 2.05 -26.01 -20.18
N LEU A 79 3.33 -26.42 -20.07
CA LEU A 79 4.30 -25.86 -19.14
C LEU A 79 4.40 -24.33 -19.21
N GLY A 80 4.39 -23.73 -20.41
CA GLY A 80 4.51 -22.28 -20.60
C GLY A 80 3.32 -21.51 -20.04
N MET A 81 2.10 -22.02 -20.22
CA MET A 81 0.89 -21.43 -19.65
C MET A 81 0.81 -21.60 -18.13
N ILE A 82 1.18 -22.77 -17.60
CA ILE A 82 1.12 -22.99 -16.15
C ILE A 82 2.15 -22.11 -15.44
N ILE A 83 3.37 -22.01 -15.96
CA ILE A 83 4.39 -21.08 -15.43
C ILE A 83 3.91 -19.63 -15.54
N GLY A 84 3.35 -19.24 -16.68
CA GLY A 84 2.80 -17.89 -16.88
C GLY A 84 1.72 -17.54 -15.86
N ASN A 85 0.77 -18.45 -15.61
CA ASN A 85 -0.29 -18.29 -14.61
C ASN A 85 0.29 -18.20 -13.19
N SER A 86 1.21 -19.10 -12.82
CA SER A 86 1.85 -19.08 -11.50
C SER A 86 2.61 -17.78 -11.24
N VAL A 87 3.41 -17.33 -12.21
CA VAL A 87 4.18 -16.07 -12.08
C VAL A 87 3.25 -14.86 -12.04
N CYS A 88 2.16 -14.87 -12.80
CA CYS A 88 1.13 -13.83 -12.75
C CYS A 88 0.53 -13.73 -11.34
N CYS A 89 0.10 -14.86 -10.75
CA CYS A 89 -0.47 -14.86 -9.41
C CYS A 89 0.56 -14.50 -8.32
N LEU A 90 1.82 -14.91 -8.46
CA LEU A 90 2.91 -14.44 -7.59
C LEU A 90 3.09 -12.93 -7.68
N SER A 91 3.04 -12.35 -8.90
CA SER A 91 3.18 -10.91 -9.09
C SER A 91 2.06 -10.13 -8.40
N PHE A 92 0.82 -10.60 -8.51
CA PHE A 92 -0.31 -10.01 -7.79
C PHE A 92 -0.13 -10.11 -6.29
N SER A 93 0.32 -11.25 -5.78
CA SER A 93 0.60 -11.43 -4.35
C SER A 93 1.64 -10.41 -3.83
N ILE A 94 2.77 -10.28 -4.53
CA ILE A 94 3.82 -9.31 -4.18
C ILE A 94 3.27 -7.88 -4.26
N ALA A 95 2.51 -7.55 -5.30
CA ALA A 95 1.90 -6.24 -5.47
C ALA A 95 0.94 -5.88 -4.31
N PHE A 96 0.10 -6.82 -3.89
CA PHE A 96 -0.76 -6.65 -2.72
C PHE A 96 0.05 -6.43 -1.43
N PHE A 97 1.15 -7.15 -1.20
CA PHE A 97 1.98 -6.89 -0.02
C PHE A 97 2.69 -5.52 -0.07
N LEU A 98 3.09 -5.07 -1.26
CA LEU A 98 3.62 -3.71 -1.44
C LEU A 98 2.55 -2.64 -1.17
N ASP A 99 1.31 -2.87 -1.61
CA ASP A 99 0.18 -1.99 -1.33
C ASP A 99 -0.19 -1.98 0.16
N ALA A 100 -0.15 -3.13 0.83
CA ALA A 100 -0.32 -3.21 2.28
C ALA A 100 0.76 -2.41 3.02
N ALA A 101 2.02 -2.49 2.58
CA ALA A 101 3.11 -1.69 3.15
C ALA A 101 2.91 -0.19 2.92
N PHE A 102 2.40 0.21 1.74
CA PHE A 102 2.02 1.59 1.46
C PHE A 102 0.92 2.09 2.41
N TYR A 103 -0.15 1.31 2.58
CA TYR A 103 -1.27 1.67 3.46
C TYR A 103 -0.89 1.67 4.94
N LYS A 104 0.05 0.82 5.36
CA LYS A 104 0.64 0.86 6.69
C LYS A 104 1.36 2.20 6.93
N GLY A 105 2.25 2.61 6.02
CA GLY A 105 2.92 3.91 6.14
C GLY A 105 1.93 5.08 6.13
N LYS A 106 0.89 4.98 5.30
CA LYS A 106 -0.17 5.99 5.24
C LYS A 106 -0.99 6.06 6.52
N SER A 107 -1.34 4.93 7.14
CA SER A 107 -2.12 4.91 8.38
C SER A 107 -1.33 5.48 9.55
N GLU A 108 -0.04 5.15 9.67
CA GLU A 108 0.87 5.72 10.67
C GLU A 108 1.00 7.23 10.51
N TRP A 109 1.18 7.72 9.27
CA TRP A 109 1.21 9.15 8.98
C TRP A 109 -0.13 9.84 9.27
N GLN A 110 -1.27 9.21 8.95
CA GLN A 110 -2.59 9.75 9.30
C GLN A 110 -2.75 9.87 10.82
N THR A 111 -2.34 8.85 11.57
CA THR A 111 -2.41 8.87 13.03
C THR A 111 -1.46 9.91 13.65
N SER A 112 -0.25 10.08 13.12
CA SER A 112 0.70 11.10 13.63
C SER A 112 0.27 12.54 13.32
N THR A 113 -0.53 12.75 12.28
CA THR A 113 -1.07 14.05 11.88
C THR A 113 -2.50 14.31 12.40
N GLY A 114 -3.04 13.42 13.22
CA GLY A 114 -4.39 13.55 13.80
C GLY A 114 -5.53 13.30 12.82
N GLN A 115 -5.26 12.72 11.65
CA GLN A 115 -6.27 12.32 10.66
C GLN A 115 -6.83 10.92 10.95
N SER A 116 -8.04 10.66 10.44
CA SER A 116 -8.63 9.31 10.48
C SER A 116 -7.83 8.33 9.63
N SER A 117 -7.42 7.20 10.22
CA SER A 117 -6.66 6.14 9.56
C SER A 117 -7.50 4.92 9.16
N THR A 118 -8.81 4.92 9.43
CA THR A 118 -9.70 3.77 9.22
C THR A 118 -9.66 3.27 7.77
N GLY A 119 -9.75 4.17 6.79
CA GLY A 119 -9.72 3.78 5.37
C GLY A 119 -8.40 3.11 4.96
N SER A 120 -7.27 3.59 5.47
CA SER A 120 -5.97 3.00 5.19
C SER A 120 -5.79 1.64 5.88
N ILE A 121 -6.28 1.49 7.12
CA ILE A 121 -6.29 0.20 7.83
C ILE A 121 -7.13 -0.83 7.07
N VAL A 122 -8.32 -0.43 6.62
CA VAL A 122 -9.20 -1.32 5.83
C VAL A 122 -8.53 -1.73 4.53
N GLY A 123 -7.94 -0.79 3.79
CA GLY A 123 -7.18 -1.09 2.56
C GLY A 123 -6.05 -2.08 2.81
N MET A 124 -5.23 -1.82 3.84
CA MET A 124 -4.13 -2.71 4.25
C MET A 124 -4.60 -4.14 4.53
N VAL A 125 -5.73 -4.32 5.24
CA VAL A 125 -6.27 -5.65 5.56
C VAL A 125 -6.73 -6.37 4.29
N PHE A 126 -7.45 -5.69 3.40
CA PHE A 126 -7.87 -6.28 2.13
C PHE A 126 -6.69 -6.72 1.27
N ASP A 127 -5.67 -5.88 1.15
CA ASP A 127 -4.47 -6.22 0.39
C ASP A 127 -3.77 -7.45 0.97
N ILE A 128 -3.63 -7.57 2.30
CA ILE A 128 -3.05 -8.76 2.92
C ILE A 128 -3.87 -10.02 2.60
N ILE A 129 -5.20 -9.95 2.67
CA ILE A 129 -6.08 -11.11 2.40
C ILE A 129 -5.94 -11.54 0.93
N PHE A 130 -6.06 -10.60 -0.02
CA PHE A 130 -5.92 -10.92 -1.44
C PHE A 130 -4.50 -11.39 -1.78
N GLY A 131 -3.48 -10.82 -1.13
CA GLY A 131 -2.09 -11.23 -1.26
C GLY A 131 -1.86 -12.69 -0.86
N ILE A 132 -2.45 -13.13 0.27
CA ILE A 132 -2.38 -14.52 0.74
C ILE A 132 -3.11 -15.48 -0.20
N ILE A 133 -4.32 -15.11 -0.65
CA ILE A 133 -5.09 -15.94 -1.59
C ILE A 133 -4.33 -16.13 -2.91
N ALA A 134 -3.78 -15.03 -3.46
CA ALA A 134 -2.98 -15.08 -4.67
C ALA A 134 -1.70 -15.93 -4.50
N LEU A 135 -1.03 -15.82 -3.35
CA LEU A 135 0.14 -16.62 -3.02
C LEU A 135 -0.20 -18.11 -2.97
N PHE A 136 -1.29 -18.46 -2.27
CA PHE A 136 -1.74 -19.83 -2.14
C PHE A 136 -2.02 -20.45 -3.51
N TYR A 137 -2.76 -19.73 -4.38
CA TYR A 137 -3.06 -20.20 -5.73
C TYR A 137 -1.80 -20.37 -6.57
N ALA A 138 -0.85 -19.43 -6.48
CA ALA A 138 0.40 -19.53 -7.23
C ALA A 138 1.27 -20.72 -6.78
N VAL A 139 1.40 -20.94 -5.47
CA VAL A 139 2.13 -22.09 -4.92
C VAL A 139 1.44 -23.39 -5.29
N PHE A 140 0.11 -23.46 -5.20
CA PHE A 140 -0.67 -24.62 -5.59
C PHE A 140 -0.42 -25.01 -7.06
N LEU A 141 -0.43 -24.03 -7.98
CA LEU A 141 -0.12 -24.28 -9.39
C LEU A 141 1.33 -24.73 -9.62
N LEU A 142 2.30 -24.18 -8.87
CA LEU A 142 3.70 -24.60 -8.96
C LEU A 142 3.93 -26.02 -8.41
N ILE A 143 3.25 -26.39 -7.31
CA ILE A 143 3.32 -27.75 -6.76
C ILE A 143 2.75 -28.76 -7.75
N LEU A 144 1.60 -28.44 -8.37
CA LEU A 144 1.02 -29.29 -9.42
C LEU A 144 1.99 -29.52 -10.59
N ILE A 145 2.85 -28.55 -10.94
CA ILE A 145 3.90 -28.77 -11.94
C ILE A 145 4.98 -29.73 -11.42
N GLY A 146 5.41 -29.57 -10.15
CA GLY A 146 6.49 -30.37 -9.58
C GLY A 146 6.14 -31.85 -9.37
N GLU A 147 4.86 -32.21 -9.39
CA GLU A 147 4.38 -33.59 -9.30
C GLU A 147 4.14 -34.26 -10.67
N ILE A 148 4.28 -33.54 -11.79
CA ILE A 148 4.16 -34.04 -13.18
C ILE A 148 5.55 -34.32 -13.75
#